data_AF-A0A3D6DE24-F1
#
_entry.id   AF-A0A3D6DE24-F1
#
_cell.length_a   1.000
_cell.length_b   1.000
_cell.length_c   1.000
_cell.angle_alpha   90.00
_cell.angle_beta   90.00
_cell.angle_gamma   90.00
#
_symmetry.space_group_name_H-M   'P 1'
#
loop_
_entity.id
_entity.type
_entity.pdbx_description
1 polymer ?
#
loop_
_entity_poly.entity_id
_entity_poly.type
_entity_poly.pdbx_seq_one_letter_code
_entity_poly.pdbx_strand_id
1 'polypeptide(L)'
;NAGIDHFRRQKKMPLSRGTEEYDLLGGLQDDMPTREEELISGRILEDVRSLVDQLPEEQKEVVQMRMYREMSFKDIADSTGVSINTALGRMRYALINLRKMMEEQKVSLTLD
;
A
#
# COMPACT_ATOMS: atom_id res chain seq x y z
N ASN A 1 -18.41 -12.89 -4.58
CA ASN A 1 -17.25 -13.60 -5.13
C ASN A 1 -17.20 -13.55 -6.67
N ALA A 2 -16.99 -12.36 -7.24
CA ALA A 2 -16.75 -12.17 -8.69
C ALA A 2 -15.82 -10.98 -8.99
N GLY A 3 -15.16 -10.40 -7.98
CA GLY A 3 -14.40 -9.14 -8.11
C GLY A 3 -12.95 -9.29 -8.56
N ILE A 4 -12.42 -10.51 -8.72
CA ILE A 4 -10.99 -10.73 -9.00
C ILE A 4 -10.76 -11.34 -10.39
N ASP A 5 -11.77 -11.93 -11.02
CA ASP A 5 -11.58 -12.68 -12.27
C ASP A 5 -11.57 -11.81 -13.53
N HIS A 6 -11.92 -10.52 -13.43
CA HIS A 6 -11.95 -9.62 -14.59
C HIS A 6 -10.59 -8.96 -14.89
N PHE A 7 -9.70 -8.81 -13.90
CA PHE A 7 -8.47 -8.04 -14.04
C PHE A 7 -7.27 -8.78 -14.68
N ARG A 8 -7.41 -10.07 -15.02
CA ARG A 8 -6.28 -10.87 -15.51
C ARG A 8 -6.35 -11.29 -16.97
N ARG A 9 -7.43 -10.99 -17.68
CA ARG A 9 -7.71 -11.67 -18.96
C ARG A 9 -8.05 -10.75 -20.12
N GLN A 10 -7.20 -9.75 -20.39
CA GLN A 10 -6.98 -9.33 -21.78
C GLN A 10 -5.66 -8.59 -22.04
N LYS A 11 -4.60 -9.02 -21.34
CA LYS A 11 -3.20 -8.73 -21.71
C LYS A 11 -2.74 -9.61 -22.88
N LYS A 12 -3.46 -9.60 -24.02
CA LYS A 12 -3.01 -10.19 -25.29
C LYS A 12 -3.60 -9.42 -26.48
N MET A 13 -2.81 -8.51 -27.05
CA MET A 13 -3.01 -8.04 -28.43
C MET A 13 -2.83 -9.21 -29.42
N PRO A 14 -3.51 -9.17 -30.58
CA PRO A 14 -2.79 -8.74 -31.78
C PRO A 14 -3.60 -7.78 -32.68
N LEU A 15 -2.85 -6.90 -33.36
CA LEU A 15 -3.32 -6.02 -34.42
C LEU A 15 -4.10 -6.78 -35.51
N SER A 16 -5.29 -6.28 -35.87
CA SER A 16 -5.87 -6.52 -37.19
C SER A 16 -6.61 -5.28 -37.68
N ARG A 17 -6.25 -4.89 -38.91
CA ARG A 17 -6.71 -3.73 -39.69
C ARG A 17 -8.23 -3.73 -39.90
N GLY A 18 -8.80 -2.54 -39.92
CA GLY A 18 -10.04 -2.25 -40.64
C GLY A 18 -10.84 -1.15 -39.96
N THR A 19 -10.74 0.06 -40.52
CA THR A 19 -11.81 1.08 -40.59
C THR A 19 -12.91 1.01 -39.53
N GLU A 20 -12.96 2.00 -38.64
CA GLU A 20 -14.10 2.91 -38.48
C GLU A 20 -13.83 3.87 -37.30
N GLU A 21 -14.49 5.02 -37.38
CA GLU A 21 -14.43 6.17 -36.49
C GLU A 21 -13.85 5.91 -35.10
N TYR A 22 -12.71 6.54 -34.89
CA TYR A 22 -11.98 6.69 -33.65
C TYR A 22 -12.93 6.89 -32.45
N ASP A 23 -12.97 5.86 -31.62
CA ASP A 23 -13.46 5.81 -30.23
C ASP A 23 -12.63 6.74 -29.31
N LEU A 24 -12.42 8.00 -29.73
CA LEU A 24 -11.57 9.01 -29.09
C LEU A 24 -12.16 9.53 -27.79
N LEU A 25 -13.46 9.32 -27.56
CA LEU A 25 -14.15 9.81 -26.37
C LEU A 25 -14.24 8.75 -25.25
N GLY A 26 -14.18 7.46 -25.58
CA GLY A 26 -14.20 6.37 -24.60
C GLY A 26 -12.88 6.19 -23.82
N GLY A 27 -11.78 6.74 -24.35
CA GLY A 27 -10.44 6.67 -23.75
C GLY A 27 -10.07 7.82 -22.81
N LEU A 28 -10.94 8.83 -22.67
CA LEU A 28 -10.75 9.95 -21.73
C LEU A 28 -11.60 9.73 -20.46
N GLN A 29 -11.59 8.50 -19.93
CA GLN A 29 -12.00 8.30 -18.55
C GLN A 29 -10.93 8.99 -17.70
N ASP A 30 -11.31 10.11 -17.10
CA ASP A 30 -10.47 10.88 -16.20
C ASP A 30 -10.10 9.98 -15.02
N ASP A 31 -8.94 9.34 -15.11
CA ASP A 31 -8.36 8.44 -14.09
C ASP A 31 -7.79 9.25 -12.90
N MET A 32 -8.08 10.55 -12.86
CA MET A 32 -7.65 11.46 -11.81
C MET A 32 -8.62 11.39 -10.63
N PRO A 33 -8.10 11.24 -9.40
CA PRO A 33 -8.94 11.26 -8.21
C PRO A 33 -9.66 12.61 -8.08
N THR A 34 -10.91 12.56 -7.64
CA THR A 34 -11.65 13.74 -7.24
C THR A 34 -10.98 14.41 -6.03
N ARG A 35 -11.25 15.71 -5.82
CA ARG A 35 -10.76 16.42 -4.63
C ARG A 35 -11.19 15.78 -3.32
N GLU A 36 -12.35 15.15 -3.29
CA GLU A 36 -12.84 14.43 -2.11
C GLU A 36 -12.00 13.17 -1.86
N GLU A 37 -11.73 12.39 -2.90
CA GLU A 37 -10.85 11.21 -2.82
C GLU A 37 -9.42 11.58 -2.41
N GLU A 38 -8.88 12.70 -2.89
CA GLU A 38 -7.58 13.23 -2.48
C GLU A 38 -7.56 13.58 -0.99
N LEU A 39 -8.60 14.27 -0.49
CA LEU A 39 -8.72 14.65 0.92
C LEU A 39 -8.86 13.43 1.83
N ILE A 40 -9.70 12.46 1.46
CA ILE A 40 -9.89 11.23 2.24
C ILE A 40 -8.58 10.43 2.25
N SER A 41 -7.91 10.29 1.11
CA SER A 41 -6.61 9.61 1.03
C SER A 41 -5.53 10.30 1.87
N GLY A 42 -5.51 11.64 1.88
CA GLY A 42 -4.60 12.42 2.73
C GLY A 42 -4.81 12.15 4.22
N ARG A 43 -6.07 12.10 4.65
CA ARG A 43 -6.44 11.79 6.04
C ARG A 43 -6.06 10.37 6.43
N ILE A 44 -6.36 9.40 5.58
CA ILE A 44 -5.97 8.00 5.78
C ILE A 44 -4.45 7.88 5.96
N LEU A 45 -3.67 8.59 5.14
CA LEU A 45 -2.22 8.60 5.24
C LEU A 45 -1.71 9.20 6.55
N GLU A 46 -2.35 10.27 7.04
CA GLU A 46 -2.03 10.88 8.32
C GLU A 46 -2.32 9.94 9.50
N ASP A 47 -3.47 9.27 9.47
CA ASP A 47 -3.85 8.28 10.48
C ASP A 47 -2.83 7.13 10.54
N VAL A 48 -2.44 6.58 9.37
CA VAL A 48 -1.41 5.53 9.29
C VAL A 48 -0.06 6.00 9.84
N ARG A 49 0.36 7.23 9.53
CA ARG A 49 1.61 7.80 10.07
C ARG A 49 1.57 7.91 11.59
N SER A 50 0.48 8.44 12.13
CA SER A 50 0.25 8.55 13.57
C SER A 50 0.32 7.20 14.27
N LEU A 51 -0.24 6.15 13.66
CA LEU A 51 -0.17 4.78 14.18
C LEU A 51 1.25 4.21 14.17
N VAL A 52 2.02 4.45 13.10
CA VAL A 52 3.43 4.05 13.03
C VAL A 52 4.26 4.77 14.10
N ASP A 53 3.95 6.03 14.40
CA ASP A 53 4.63 6.79 15.44
C ASP A 53 4.38 6.29 16.87
N GLN A 54 3.27 5.58 17.09
CA GLN A 54 2.91 4.97 18.37
C GLN A 54 3.53 3.58 18.59
N LEU A 55 4.18 3.00 17.58
CA LEU A 55 4.83 1.71 17.70
C LEU A 55 6.01 1.77 18.69
N PRO A 56 6.32 0.66 19.39
CA PRO A 56 7.60 0.51 20.08
C PRO A 56 8.78 0.80 19.14
N GLU A 57 9.80 1.48 19.67
CA GLU A 57 10.89 2.04 18.86
C GLU A 57 11.52 1.03 17.91
N GLU A 58 11.80 -0.19 18.40
CA GLU A 58 12.39 -1.25 17.58
C GLU A 58 11.50 -1.73 16.43
N GLN A 59 10.17 -1.65 16.59
CA GLN A 59 9.21 -2.02 15.56
C GLN A 59 9.07 -0.88 14.55
N LYS A 60 8.97 0.36 15.04
CA LYS A 60 8.94 1.59 14.25
C LYS A 60 10.17 1.69 13.34
N GLU A 61 11.35 1.47 13.90
CA GLU A 61 12.62 1.52 13.19
C GLU A 61 12.64 0.56 11.99
N VAL A 62 12.25 -0.71 12.20
CA VAL A 62 12.20 -1.72 11.13
C VAL A 62 11.18 -1.35 10.05
N VAL A 63 9.99 -0.84 10.44
CA VAL A 63 8.99 -0.34 9.49
C VAL A 63 9.57 0.80 8.66
N GLN A 64 10.25 1.75 9.29
CA GLN A 64 10.81 2.90 8.60
C GLN A 64 11.90 2.52 7.59
N MET A 65 12.86 1.67 8.02
CA MET A 65 13.91 1.20 7.13
C MET A 65 13.34 0.40 5.95
N ARG A 66 12.31 -0.42 6.18
CA ARG A 66 11.72 -1.24 5.13
C ARG A 66 10.88 -0.43 4.15
N MET A 67 10.03 0.46 4.65
CA MET A 67 9.01 1.13 3.83
C MET A 67 9.50 2.45 3.23
N TYR A 68 10.32 3.22 3.95
CA TYR A 68 10.82 4.51 3.46
C TYR A 68 12.23 4.43 2.85
N ARG A 69 13.03 3.43 3.24
CA ARG A 69 14.40 3.25 2.73
C ARG A 69 14.57 2.01 1.85
N GLU A 70 13.48 1.26 1.62
CA GLU A 70 13.44 0.06 0.77
C GLU A 70 14.48 -1.03 1.12
N MET A 71 14.98 -1.05 2.36
CA MET A 71 16.04 -1.97 2.78
C MET A 71 15.54 -3.42 2.84
N SER A 72 16.40 -4.39 2.51
CA SER A 72 16.11 -5.80 2.75
C SER A 72 16.16 -6.12 4.24
N PHE A 73 15.48 -7.18 4.71
CA PHE A 73 15.61 -7.60 6.11
C PHE A 73 17.04 -8.00 6.49
N LYS A 74 17.84 -8.40 5.51
CA LYS A 74 19.27 -8.64 5.71
C LYS A 74 20.01 -7.32 5.96
N ASP A 75 19.79 -6.31 5.12
CA ASP A 75 20.44 -4.99 5.29
C ASP A 75 20.01 -4.33 6.61
N ILE A 76 18.75 -4.49 7.00
CA ILE A 76 18.23 -4.01 8.29
C ILE A 76 18.93 -4.72 9.45
N ALA A 77 19.05 -6.06 9.38
CA ALA A 77 19.73 -6.85 10.39
C ALA A 77 21.20 -6.43 10.53
N ASP A 78 21.89 -6.28 9.40
CA ASP A 78 23.30 -5.82 9.35
C ASP A 78 23.44 -4.40 9.91
N SER A 79 22.53 -3.48 9.56
CA SER A 79 22.55 -2.08 10.01
C SER A 79 22.21 -1.91 11.49
N THR A 80 21.42 -2.81 12.08
CA THR A 80 20.95 -2.72 13.48
C THR A 80 21.70 -3.67 14.42
N GLY A 81 22.60 -4.51 13.89
CA GLY A 81 23.38 -5.46 14.68
C GLY A 81 22.56 -6.61 15.26
N VAL A 82 21.39 -6.90 14.70
CA VAL A 82 20.51 -8.00 15.14
C VAL A 82 20.46 -9.13 14.12
N SER A 83 19.89 -10.28 14.49
CA SER A 83 19.68 -11.36 13.52
C SER A 83 18.56 -11.03 12.52
N ILE A 84 18.61 -11.61 11.32
CA ILE A 84 17.51 -11.49 10.33
C ILE A 84 16.16 -11.91 10.90
N ASN A 85 16.14 -12.92 11.77
CA ASN A 85 14.92 -13.39 12.44
C ASN A 85 14.39 -12.37 13.45
N THR A 86 15.28 -11.64 14.12
CA THR A 86 14.90 -10.54 15.02
C THR A 86 14.25 -9.40 14.24
N ALA A 87 14.83 -9.00 13.10
CA ALA A 87 14.25 -7.98 12.23
C ALA A 87 12.87 -8.40 11.67
N LEU A 88 12.76 -9.66 11.21
CA LEU A 88 11.48 -10.24 10.78
C LEU A 88 10.44 -10.28 11.91
N GLY A 89 10.87 -10.67 13.11
CA GLY A 89 10.03 -10.69 14.31
C GLY A 89 9.50 -9.29 14.65
N ARG A 90 10.38 -8.28 14.69
CA ARG A 90 10.02 -6.87 14.91
C ARG A 90 9.01 -6.38 13.88
N MET A 91 9.21 -6.67 12.58
CA MET A 91 8.25 -6.33 11.53
C MET A 91 6.90 -7.02 11.74
N ARG A 92 6.89 -8.33 12.06
CA ARG A 92 5.66 -9.07 12.32
C ARG A 92 4.87 -8.46 13.48
N TYR A 93 5.54 -8.14 14.58
CA TYR A 93 4.89 -7.52 15.73
C TYR A 93 4.45 -6.08 15.45
N ALA A 94 5.19 -5.33 14.63
CA ALA A 94 4.76 -4.02 14.14
C ALA A 94 3.41 -4.12 13.43
N LEU A 95 3.26 -5.03 12.47
CA LEU A 95 2.02 -5.23 11.71
C LEU A 95 0.86 -5.69 12.60
N ILE A 96 1.11 -6.59 13.57
CA ILE A 96 0.10 -7.03 14.53
C ILE A 96 -0.37 -5.86 15.40
N ASN A 97 0.55 -5.05 15.91
CA ASN A 97 0.22 -3.92 16.77
C ASN A 97 -0.49 -2.80 16.01
N LEU A 98 -0.04 -2.49 14.79
CA LEU A 98 -0.74 -1.55 13.91
C LEU A 98 -2.20 -1.98 13.70
N ARG A 99 -2.43 -3.25 13.36
CA ARG A 99 -3.79 -3.78 13.19
C ARG A 99 -4.65 -3.60 14.44
N LYS A 100 -4.12 -3.91 15.63
CA LYS A 100 -4.84 -3.72 16.89
C LYS A 100 -5.17 -2.25 17.15
N MET A 101 -4.21 -1.36 16.97
CA MET A 101 -4.42 0.08 17.16
C MET A 101 -5.45 0.63 16.17
N MET A 102 -5.46 0.16 14.92
CA MET A 102 -6.48 0.54 13.94
C MET A 102 -7.88 0.09 14.36
N GLU A 103 -8.03 -1.14 14.88
CA GLU A 103 -9.31 -1.65 15.40
C GLU A 103 -9.80 -0.84 16.62
N GLU A 104 -8.90 -0.52 17.55
CA GLU A 104 -9.19 0.27 18.75
C GLU A 104 -9.58 1.72 18.43
N GLN A 105 -8.88 2.35 17.48
CA GLN A 105 -9.11 3.73 17.07
C GLN A 105 -10.18 3.86 15.98
N LYS A 106 -10.77 2.74 15.53
CA LYS A 106 -11.76 2.67 14.45
C LYS A 106 -11.30 3.36 13.17
N VAL A 107 -10.01 3.26 12.86
CA VAL A 107 -9.44 3.79 11.63
C VAL A 107 -9.86 2.86 10.48
N SER A 108 -10.69 3.36 9.56
CA SER A 108 -10.98 2.68 8.30
C SER A 108 -10.01 3.13 7.22
N LEU A 109 -9.42 2.17 6.50
CA LEU A 109 -8.59 2.45 5.33
C LEU A 109 -9.37 2.29 4.00
N THR A 110 -10.70 2.16 4.06
CA THR A 110 -11.52 2.06 2.85
C THR A 110 -12.01 3.43 2.40
N LEU A 111 -11.92 3.65 1.09
CA LEU A 111 -12.65 4.69 0.37
C LEU A 111 -14.01 4.05 0.05
N ASP A 112 -15.03 4.29 0.88
CA ASP A 112 -16.40 3.83 0.63
C ASP A 112 -17.17 4.86 -0.21
#